data_AF-A0A2N8K882-F1
#
_entry.id   AF-A0A2N8K882-F1
#
_cell.length_a   1.000
_cell.length_b   1.000
_cell.length_c   1.000
_cell.angle_alpha   90.00
_cell.angle_beta   90.00
_cell.angle_gamma   90.00
#
_symmetry.space_group_name_H-M   'P 1'
#
loop_
_entity.id
_entity.type
_entity.pdbx_description
1 polymer ?
#
loop_
_entity_poly.entity_id
_entity_poly.type
_entity_poly.pdbx_seq_one_letter_code
_entity_poly.pdbx_strand_id
1 'polypeptide(L)'
;MRPKRDTIGNLQRRLWNLFYFNQTASAIPGVIQGATFDVALRFLKEDPWERLAQLRERVPNLLFQMLLRGSNAVGYTNYADNVVRYFIRQAAANGIDLFRVFDSLNWVENMRVSIDAVLDSGALCECAICYTADVFDPARPKYGLNYYLAIARELQRAGVHILAIKDMAGLCKPRAISTLVKALKAETGLPIHFHTHDTSGASAASVLAAIEAGCDAVDGALDSMSGLTSQPNLSAIAAALSNSPRHPGLSPHALHAASTYFEEVRRFYTPFESEIRSGTADVYRHEMPGGQYTNLREQARSLGLAHRWTEVSQAYADVNQLFGDIVKVTPTSKVVGDMALTMIANDLTPADVIDPARDVVFPDSVVSLFKGELGFPPDGFPAALSRKVLKLSDGETPPAPYRPGDRLAPVDLAAARTQAELECGQPLNDAQLASFLMYPRQMRELCSYQRQFGDTSTLPTPVFFYGPRPQQEFEVEIAPGKMLLVILEAVIQEGESTHKVQFELNGQSRTVYVRSAGESSAATSRTQAEVGNPRHVAAPMPGAIATVAVRAGQRVSAGSTLLTIEAMKMETHISAPQDAVIEEVLVAPGDRVQAKDLLVVLQEAT
;
A
#
# COMPACT_ATOMS: atom_id res chain seq x y z
N MET A 1 -15.86 9.78 -43.49
CA MET A 1 -14.40 9.78 -43.77
C MET A 1 -13.74 8.88 -42.74
N ARG A 2 -13.01 7.84 -43.17
CA ARG A 2 -12.34 6.91 -42.25
C ARG A 2 -11.23 7.67 -41.49
N PRO A 3 -11.11 7.57 -40.15
CA PRO A 3 -9.97 8.15 -39.46
C PRO A 3 -8.72 7.40 -39.90
N LYS A 4 -7.68 8.15 -40.29
CA LYS A 4 -6.38 7.59 -40.69
C LYS A 4 -5.83 6.79 -39.51
N ARG A 5 -5.62 5.48 -39.72
CA ARG A 5 -4.75 4.68 -38.86
C ARG A 5 -3.35 5.28 -38.94
N ASP A 6 -2.92 5.96 -37.90
CA ASP A 6 -1.52 6.32 -37.75
C ASP A 6 -0.71 5.02 -37.63
N THR A 7 0.20 4.80 -38.58
CA THR A 7 1.12 3.66 -38.58
C THR A 7 2.07 3.72 -37.38
N ILE A 8 2.34 2.57 -36.77
CA ILE A 8 3.27 2.37 -35.63
C ILE A 8 4.58 3.15 -35.77
N GLY A 9 5.10 3.36 -36.98
CA GLY A 9 6.31 4.16 -37.23
C GLY A 9 6.22 5.67 -36.92
N ASN A 10 5.04 6.30 -37.05
CA ASN A 10 4.83 7.70 -36.70
C ASN A 10 4.62 7.88 -35.18
N LEU A 11 4.00 6.89 -34.53
CA LEU A 11 3.95 6.82 -33.06
C LEU A 11 5.35 6.56 -32.50
N GLN A 12 6.14 5.66 -33.09
CA GLN A 12 7.54 5.46 -32.72
C GLN A 12 8.41 6.70 -32.93
N ARG A 13 8.20 7.51 -33.97
CA ARG A 13 8.92 8.80 -34.14
C ARG A 13 8.45 9.89 -33.18
N ARG A 14 7.16 9.96 -32.87
CA ARG A 14 6.63 10.88 -31.84
C ARG A 14 7.04 10.45 -30.43
N LEU A 15 7.09 9.14 -30.15
CA LEU A 15 7.65 8.56 -28.92
C LEU A 15 9.16 8.77 -28.88
N TRP A 16 9.89 8.54 -29.96
CA TRP A 16 11.32 8.84 -30.02
C TRP A 16 11.59 10.31 -29.76
N ASN A 17 10.82 11.24 -30.33
CA ASN A 17 10.93 12.65 -30.01
C ASN A 17 10.38 13.01 -28.62
N LEU A 18 9.37 12.31 -28.08
CA LEU A 18 8.95 12.46 -26.68
C LEU A 18 9.97 11.89 -25.69
N PHE A 19 10.80 10.94 -26.08
CA PHE A 19 11.90 10.40 -25.29
C PHE A 19 13.20 11.21 -25.49
N TYR A 20 13.41 11.82 -26.66
CA TYR A 20 14.59 12.66 -26.96
C TYR A 20 14.43 14.15 -26.57
N PHE A 21 13.23 14.74 -26.68
CA PHE A 21 12.94 16.08 -26.13
C PHE A 21 12.60 16.04 -24.64
N ASN A 22 12.41 14.84 -24.09
CA ASN A 22 12.25 14.59 -22.67
C ASN A 22 13.42 13.74 -22.15
N GLN A 23 14.64 14.00 -22.65
CA GLN A 23 15.85 13.61 -21.92
C GLN A 23 15.84 14.22 -20.50
N THR A 24 15.04 15.27 -20.29
CA THR A 24 14.64 15.84 -19.00
C THR A 24 13.41 15.20 -18.32
N ALA A 25 12.99 13.99 -18.68
CA ALA A 25 11.85 13.30 -18.07
C ALA A 25 12.20 12.74 -16.68
N SER A 26 12.35 13.61 -15.68
CA SER A 26 11.86 13.24 -14.35
C SER A 26 10.33 13.12 -14.46
N ALA A 27 9.83 11.91 -14.72
CA ALA A 27 8.46 11.60 -14.31
C ALA A 27 8.40 11.91 -12.82
N ILE A 28 7.61 12.91 -12.42
CA ILE A 28 7.36 13.12 -11.00
C ILE A 28 6.73 11.82 -10.50
N PRO A 29 7.32 11.12 -9.51
CA PRO A 29 6.73 9.91 -8.96
C PRO A 29 5.28 10.16 -8.56
N GLY A 30 4.41 9.21 -8.89
CA GLY A 30 2.98 9.42 -8.98
C GLY A 30 2.33 10.14 -7.81
N VAL A 31 1.65 11.23 -8.19
CA VAL A 31 0.89 12.11 -7.32
C VAL A 31 -0.29 11.36 -6.67
N ILE A 32 -0.91 10.47 -7.44
CA ILE A 32 -1.98 9.54 -7.01
C ILE A 32 -1.63 8.10 -7.41
N GLN A 33 -0.97 7.35 -6.55
CA GLN A 33 -0.57 5.98 -6.86
C GLN A 33 -0.47 5.09 -5.64
N GLY A 34 -0.64 3.78 -5.82
CA GLY A 34 -0.38 2.78 -4.79
C GLY A 34 -0.96 3.17 -3.42
N ALA A 35 -0.10 3.39 -2.43
CA ALA A 35 -0.52 3.76 -1.08
C ALA A 35 -0.89 5.25 -0.91
N THR A 36 -0.46 6.16 -1.79
CA THR A 36 -0.69 7.61 -1.59
C THR A 36 -2.17 7.94 -1.61
N PHE A 37 -2.98 7.23 -2.40
CA PHE A 37 -4.43 7.44 -2.48
C PHE A 37 -5.13 7.12 -1.16
N ASP A 38 -4.89 5.94 -0.58
CA ASP A 38 -5.43 5.57 0.75
C ASP A 38 -4.87 6.46 1.86
N VAL A 39 -3.57 6.75 1.85
CA VAL A 39 -2.92 7.55 2.89
C VAL A 39 -3.44 8.99 2.89
N ALA A 40 -3.66 9.59 1.72
CA ALA A 40 -4.26 10.92 1.58
C ALA A 40 -5.63 10.98 2.27
N LEU A 41 -6.54 10.07 1.90
CA LEU A 41 -7.89 10.01 2.47
C LEU A 41 -7.87 9.68 3.97
N ARG A 42 -7.11 8.65 4.34
CA ARG A 42 -7.17 8.03 5.67
C ARG A 42 -6.43 8.81 6.73
N PHE A 43 -5.19 9.22 6.45
CA PHE A 43 -4.28 9.77 7.46
C PHE A 43 -4.06 11.27 7.29
N LEU A 44 -3.88 11.75 6.07
CA LEU A 44 -3.63 13.16 5.80
C LEU A 44 -4.91 14.00 5.70
N LYS A 45 -6.06 13.34 5.57
CA LYS A 45 -7.38 13.95 5.48
C LYS A 45 -7.50 14.97 4.34
N GLU A 46 -6.90 14.63 3.20
CA GLU A 46 -6.95 15.45 1.98
C GLU A 46 -7.45 14.63 0.79
N ASP A 47 -8.02 15.32 -0.21
CA ASP A 47 -8.52 14.70 -1.44
C ASP A 47 -7.34 14.45 -2.42
N PRO A 48 -7.03 13.19 -2.78
CA PRO A 48 -5.96 12.89 -3.71
C PRO A 48 -6.19 13.51 -5.11
N TRP A 49 -7.42 13.75 -5.52
CA TRP A 49 -7.73 14.38 -6.81
C TRP A 49 -7.39 15.86 -6.82
N GLU A 50 -7.60 16.56 -5.71
CA GLU A 50 -7.22 17.96 -5.55
C GLU A 50 -5.69 18.10 -5.61
N ARG A 51 -4.97 17.20 -4.91
CA ARG A 51 -3.51 17.11 -5.01
C ARG A 51 -3.05 16.94 -6.47
N LEU A 52 -3.69 16.06 -7.23
CA LEU A 52 -3.41 15.86 -8.65
C LEU A 52 -3.64 17.14 -9.46
N ALA A 53 -4.78 17.79 -9.29
CA ALA A 53 -5.14 19.01 -10.01
C ALA A 53 -4.15 20.15 -9.73
N GLN A 54 -3.82 20.40 -8.47
CA GLN A 54 -2.89 21.47 -8.07
C GLN A 54 -1.47 21.26 -8.61
N LEU A 55 -0.99 20.01 -8.59
CA LEU A 55 0.32 19.67 -9.16
C LEU A 55 0.28 19.74 -10.69
N ARG A 56 -0.82 19.31 -11.32
CA ARG A 56 -0.95 19.35 -12.77
C ARG A 56 -0.91 20.78 -13.29
N GLU A 57 -1.58 21.70 -12.61
CA GLU A 57 -1.57 23.14 -12.90
C GLU A 57 -0.15 23.74 -12.82
N ARG A 58 0.61 23.39 -11.77
CA ARG A 58 1.96 23.92 -11.52
C ARG A 58 3.04 23.30 -12.39
N VAL A 59 2.81 22.10 -12.90
CA VAL A 59 3.79 21.33 -13.69
C VAL A 59 3.20 20.92 -15.04
N PRO A 60 2.78 21.83 -15.93
CA PRO A 60 2.02 21.45 -17.14
C PRO A 60 2.82 20.70 -18.21
N ASN A 61 4.16 20.65 -18.09
CA ASN A 61 5.09 20.24 -19.13
C ASN A 61 5.75 18.87 -18.92
N LEU A 62 5.43 18.16 -17.82
CA LEU A 62 6.00 16.84 -17.51
C LEU A 62 4.91 15.76 -17.50
N LEU A 63 5.25 14.55 -17.92
CA LEU A 63 4.33 13.43 -17.80
C LEU A 63 4.09 13.07 -16.33
N PHE A 64 2.83 12.90 -15.94
CA PHE A 64 2.47 12.34 -14.65
C PHE A 64 2.24 10.84 -14.79
N GLN A 65 3.06 10.09 -14.05
CA GLN A 65 2.99 8.64 -14.02
C GLN A 65 2.25 8.16 -12.77
N MET A 66 1.44 7.11 -12.85
CA MET A 66 0.91 6.43 -11.67
C MET A 66 1.21 4.93 -11.68
N LEU A 67 1.42 4.37 -10.49
CA LEU A 67 1.42 2.92 -10.27
C LEU A 67 -0.02 2.41 -10.04
N LEU A 68 -0.45 1.48 -10.88
CA LEU A 68 -1.79 0.88 -10.90
C LEU A 68 -1.69 -0.65 -10.75
N ARG A 69 -2.41 -1.21 -9.78
CA ARG A 69 -2.56 -2.66 -9.61
C ARG A 69 -3.62 -3.16 -10.58
N GLY A 70 -3.34 -4.21 -11.36
CA GLY A 70 -4.19 -4.76 -12.41
C GLY A 70 -5.69 -4.74 -12.11
N SER A 71 -6.20 -5.70 -11.34
CA SER A 71 -7.62 -5.81 -11.00
C SER A 71 -8.06 -4.95 -9.80
N ASN A 72 -7.10 -4.39 -9.05
CA ASN A 72 -7.37 -3.66 -7.81
C ASN A 72 -7.32 -2.14 -7.98
N ALA A 73 -6.88 -1.63 -9.13
CA ALA A 73 -6.55 -0.23 -9.35
C ALA A 73 -5.61 0.34 -8.26
N VAL A 74 -6.14 1.13 -7.33
CA VAL A 74 -5.41 1.66 -6.16
C VAL A 74 -5.76 0.94 -4.86
N GLY A 75 -6.82 0.12 -4.86
CA GLY A 75 -7.36 -0.58 -3.70
C GLY A 75 -6.63 -1.85 -3.26
N TYR A 76 -7.21 -2.51 -2.27
CA TYR A 76 -6.65 -3.72 -1.64
C TYR A 76 -7.47 -5.00 -1.88
N THR A 77 -8.65 -4.89 -2.49
CA THR A 77 -9.53 -5.99 -2.88
C THR A 77 -9.75 -5.95 -4.39
N ASN A 78 -10.33 -6.99 -4.99
CA ASN A 78 -10.77 -6.89 -6.38
C ASN A 78 -12.04 -6.08 -6.50
N TYR A 79 -12.16 -5.36 -7.60
CA TYR A 79 -13.33 -4.59 -7.95
C TYR A 79 -13.93 -5.13 -9.23
N ALA A 80 -15.23 -4.90 -9.41
CA ALA A 80 -15.88 -5.17 -10.68
C ALA A 80 -15.21 -4.38 -11.80
N ASP A 81 -15.11 -4.97 -12.99
CA ASP A 81 -14.32 -4.36 -14.07
C ASP A 81 -14.77 -2.95 -14.45
N ASN A 82 -16.08 -2.66 -14.37
CA ASN A 82 -16.61 -1.34 -14.70
C ASN A 82 -16.16 -0.27 -13.70
N VAL A 83 -15.89 -0.64 -12.44
CA VAL A 83 -15.31 0.25 -11.42
C VAL A 83 -13.85 0.55 -11.74
N VAL A 84 -13.06 -0.47 -12.10
CA VAL A 84 -11.64 -0.30 -12.51
C VAL A 84 -11.55 0.61 -13.75
N ARG A 85 -12.35 0.33 -14.78
CA ARG A 85 -12.44 1.17 -16.00
C ARG A 85 -12.87 2.60 -15.66
N TYR A 86 -13.83 2.76 -14.76
CA TYR A 86 -14.28 4.10 -14.33
C TYR A 86 -13.15 4.87 -13.67
N PHE A 87 -12.43 4.27 -12.73
CA PHE A 87 -11.29 4.89 -12.06
C PHE A 87 -10.19 5.33 -13.04
N ILE A 88 -9.81 4.45 -13.98
CA ILE A 88 -8.77 4.75 -14.99
C ILE A 88 -9.18 5.92 -15.88
N ARG A 89 -10.46 5.97 -16.30
CA ARG A 89 -10.99 7.10 -17.06
C ARG A 89 -10.92 8.41 -16.26
N GLN A 90 -11.26 8.39 -14.98
CA GLN A 90 -11.13 9.57 -14.12
C GLN A 90 -9.67 9.97 -13.92
N ALA A 91 -8.76 9.03 -13.69
CA ALA A 91 -7.32 9.29 -13.59
C ALA A 91 -6.77 9.96 -14.85
N ALA A 92 -7.09 9.42 -16.03
CA ALA A 92 -6.65 9.99 -17.30
C ALA A 92 -7.23 11.39 -17.54
N ALA A 93 -8.54 11.56 -17.30
CA ALA A 93 -9.23 12.84 -17.48
C ALA A 93 -8.72 13.95 -16.56
N ASN A 94 -8.20 13.60 -15.37
CA ASN A 94 -7.66 14.54 -14.39
C ASN A 94 -6.14 14.74 -14.49
N GLY A 95 -5.48 14.20 -15.53
CA GLY A 95 -4.11 14.57 -15.87
C GLY A 95 -3.03 13.54 -15.57
N ILE A 96 -3.38 12.26 -15.36
CA ILE A 96 -2.42 11.16 -15.43
C ILE A 96 -2.15 10.79 -16.89
N ASP A 97 -0.88 10.83 -17.28
CA ASP A 97 -0.45 10.61 -18.66
C ASP A 97 0.07 9.18 -18.90
N LEU A 98 0.67 8.56 -17.88
CA LEU A 98 1.31 7.25 -17.97
C LEU A 98 0.86 6.34 -16.82
N PHE A 99 0.31 5.18 -17.16
CA PHE A 99 -0.13 4.18 -16.20
C PHE A 99 0.86 3.01 -16.20
N ARG A 100 1.60 2.85 -15.10
CA ARG A 100 2.39 1.66 -14.81
C ARG A 100 1.47 0.60 -14.21
N VAL A 101 0.98 -0.31 -15.04
CA VAL A 101 0.11 -1.43 -14.65
C VAL A 101 0.97 -2.63 -14.24
N PHE A 102 0.67 -3.24 -13.09
CA PHE A 102 1.33 -4.46 -12.64
C PHE A 102 0.34 -5.41 -11.94
N ASP A 103 0.66 -6.70 -11.89
CA ASP A 103 -0.06 -7.70 -11.11
C ASP A 103 0.87 -8.34 -10.08
N SER A 104 0.37 -8.63 -8.88
CA SER A 104 1.22 -9.13 -7.79
C SER A 104 1.77 -10.52 -7.99
N LEU A 105 1.24 -11.27 -8.95
CA LEU A 105 1.66 -12.62 -9.33
C LEU A 105 2.13 -12.68 -10.79
N ASN A 106 2.38 -11.52 -11.43
CA ASN A 106 2.72 -11.39 -12.86
C ASN A 106 1.69 -12.02 -13.81
N TRP A 107 0.42 -12.06 -13.40
CA TRP A 107 -0.60 -12.68 -14.24
C TRP A 107 -1.20 -11.67 -15.22
N VAL A 108 -0.85 -11.80 -16.51
CA VAL A 108 -1.25 -10.86 -17.56
C VAL A 108 -2.76 -10.76 -17.73
N GLU A 109 -3.47 -11.88 -17.61
CA GLU A 109 -4.94 -11.91 -17.72
C GLU A 109 -5.60 -10.98 -16.69
N ASN A 110 -5.06 -10.94 -15.47
CA ASN A 110 -5.58 -10.08 -14.41
C ASN A 110 -5.30 -8.59 -14.65
N MET A 111 -4.33 -8.27 -15.53
CA MET A 111 -4.04 -6.89 -15.95
C MET A 111 -4.88 -6.41 -17.13
N ARG A 112 -5.52 -7.31 -17.89
CA ARG A 112 -6.19 -6.99 -19.17
C ARG A 112 -7.21 -5.86 -19.06
N VAL A 113 -8.06 -5.88 -18.03
CA VAL A 113 -9.07 -4.83 -17.81
C VAL A 113 -8.44 -3.45 -17.67
N SER A 114 -7.33 -3.36 -16.95
CA SER A 114 -6.61 -2.10 -16.76
C SER A 114 -5.84 -1.69 -18.01
N ILE A 115 -5.17 -2.63 -18.68
CA ILE A 115 -4.45 -2.37 -19.93
C ILE A 115 -5.42 -1.79 -20.96
N ASP A 116 -6.53 -2.48 -21.21
CA ASP A 116 -7.51 -2.08 -22.22
C ASP A 116 -8.13 -0.72 -21.89
N ALA A 117 -8.45 -0.45 -20.62
CA ALA A 117 -8.98 0.83 -20.18
C ALA A 117 -8.00 2.00 -20.36
N VAL A 118 -6.70 1.77 -20.15
CA VAL A 118 -5.66 2.78 -20.36
C VAL A 118 -5.47 3.05 -21.86
N LEU A 119 -5.45 2.00 -22.68
CA LEU A 119 -5.36 2.14 -24.13
C LEU A 119 -6.58 2.90 -24.69
N ASP A 120 -7.78 2.58 -24.21
CA ASP A 120 -9.03 3.24 -24.59
C ASP A 120 -9.08 4.72 -24.17
N SER A 121 -8.43 5.10 -23.06
CA SER A 121 -8.35 6.50 -22.62
C SER A 121 -7.39 7.35 -23.45
N GLY A 122 -6.51 6.71 -24.24
CA GLY A 122 -5.47 7.38 -25.02
C GLY A 122 -4.21 7.73 -24.21
N ALA A 123 -4.13 7.30 -22.94
CA ALA A 123 -2.94 7.48 -22.11
C ALA A 123 -1.84 6.46 -22.45
N LEU A 124 -0.62 6.71 -21.98
CA LEU A 124 0.49 5.77 -22.12
C LEU A 124 0.29 4.58 -21.17
N CYS A 125 0.42 3.39 -21.72
CA CYS A 125 0.31 2.12 -20.99
C CYS A 125 1.70 1.50 -20.87
N GLU A 126 2.23 1.53 -19.64
CA GLU A 126 3.47 0.83 -19.28
C GLU A 126 3.10 -0.40 -18.44
N CYS A 127 3.44 -1.60 -18.89
CA CYS A 127 3.19 -2.80 -18.08
C CYS A 127 4.46 -3.31 -17.43
N ALA A 128 4.40 -3.50 -16.12
CA ALA A 128 5.52 -3.92 -15.33
C ALA A 128 5.53 -5.43 -15.10
N ILE A 129 6.66 -6.05 -15.40
CA ILE A 129 7.00 -7.41 -14.95
C ILE A 129 7.70 -7.27 -13.61
N CYS A 130 7.08 -7.78 -12.54
CA CYS A 130 7.66 -7.80 -11.21
C CYS A 130 8.82 -8.80 -11.16
N TYR A 131 10.00 -8.32 -10.79
CA TYR A 131 11.23 -9.12 -10.71
C TYR A 131 11.34 -9.79 -9.34
N THR A 132 11.67 -11.08 -9.33
CA THR A 132 11.94 -11.86 -8.11
C THR A 132 13.02 -12.91 -8.37
N ALA A 133 13.60 -13.47 -7.30
CA ALA A 133 14.71 -14.40 -7.37
C ALA A 133 15.95 -13.84 -8.11
N ASP A 134 16.76 -14.75 -8.65
CA ASP A 134 17.91 -14.46 -9.48
C ASP A 134 17.81 -15.30 -10.75
N VAL A 135 17.81 -14.65 -11.92
CA VAL A 135 17.72 -15.31 -13.23
C VAL A 135 18.85 -16.29 -13.51
N PHE A 136 19.93 -16.24 -12.72
CA PHE A 136 21.08 -17.13 -12.81
C PHE A 136 21.18 -18.14 -11.66
N ASP A 137 20.21 -18.19 -10.75
CA ASP A 137 20.22 -19.16 -9.65
C ASP A 137 19.73 -20.54 -10.14
N PRO A 138 20.61 -21.54 -10.28
CA PRO A 138 20.21 -22.87 -10.73
C PRO A 138 19.36 -23.61 -9.70
N ALA A 139 19.39 -23.21 -8.42
CA ALA A 139 18.57 -23.81 -7.37
C ALA A 139 17.11 -23.33 -7.41
N ARG A 140 16.84 -22.20 -8.06
CA ARG A 140 15.51 -21.59 -8.21
C ARG A 140 15.16 -21.35 -9.69
N PRO A 141 15.05 -22.42 -10.52
CA PRO A 141 14.93 -22.29 -11.97
C PRO A 141 13.58 -21.71 -12.43
N LYS A 142 12.58 -21.61 -11.55
CA LYS A 142 11.23 -21.10 -11.84
C LYS A 142 11.26 -19.72 -12.49
N TYR A 143 12.10 -18.82 -11.96
CA TYR A 143 12.22 -17.43 -12.41
C TYR A 143 13.44 -17.20 -13.32
N GLY A 144 13.69 -18.15 -14.24
CA GLY A 144 14.72 -18.00 -15.27
C GLY A 144 14.35 -17.01 -16.38
N LEU A 145 15.26 -16.76 -17.32
CA LEU A 145 15.06 -15.78 -18.40
C LEU A 145 13.78 -16.04 -19.24
N ASN A 146 13.46 -17.31 -19.52
CA ASN A 146 12.29 -17.68 -20.33
C ASN A 146 10.96 -17.26 -19.67
N TYR A 147 10.88 -17.26 -18.34
CA TYR A 147 9.71 -16.80 -17.60
C TYR A 147 9.40 -15.33 -17.93
N TYR A 148 10.43 -14.47 -17.82
CA TYR A 148 10.30 -13.04 -18.11
C TYR A 148 9.97 -12.77 -19.58
N LEU A 149 10.58 -13.52 -20.51
CA LEU A 149 10.29 -13.38 -21.95
C LEU A 149 8.87 -13.81 -22.32
N ALA A 150 8.34 -14.87 -21.69
CA ALA A 150 6.97 -15.32 -21.93
C ALA A 150 5.94 -14.23 -21.57
N ILE A 151 6.09 -13.64 -20.38
CA ILE A 151 5.25 -12.53 -19.92
C ILE A 151 5.39 -11.32 -20.86
N ALA A 152 6.61 -10.99 -21.27
CA ALA A 152 6.85 -9.88 -22.19
C ALA A 152 6.14 -10.04 -23.54
N ARG A 153 6.08 -11.27 -24.09
CA ARG A 153 5.32 -11.58 -25.32
C ARG A 153 3.82 -11.41 -25.12
N GLU A 154 3.29 -11.81 -23.97
CA GLU A 154 1.87 -11.60 -23.64
C GLU A 154 1.54 -10.12 -23.53
N LEU A 155 2.36 -9.34 -22.83
CA LEU A 155 2.21 -7.88 -22.70
C LEU A 155 2.35 -7.16 -24.05
N GLN A 156 3.30 -7.57 -24.91
CA GLN A 156 3.43 -7.01 -26.25
C GLN A 156 2.17 -7.29 -27.10
N ARG A 157 1.64 -8.52 -27.06
CA ARG A 157 0.37 -8.87 -27.74
C ARG A 157 -0.83 -8.10 -27.16
N ALA A 158 -0.78 -7.77 -25.88
CA ALA A 158 -1.77 -6.94 -25.22
C ALA A 158 -1.78 -5.47 -25.69
N GLY A 159 -0.79 -5.03 -26.46
CA GLY A 159 -0.74 -3.68 -27.05
C GLY A 159 -0.10 -2.63 -26.16
N VAL A 160 0.68 -3.03 -25.14
CA VAL A 160 1.34 -2.09 -24.23
C VAL A 160 2.38 -1.24 -24.96
N HIS A 161 2.58 0.00 -24.49
CA HIS A 161 3.49 0.95 -25.12
C HIS A 161 4.92 0.81 -24.62
N ILE A 162 5.09 0.48 -23.33
CA ILE A 162 6.38 0.39 -22.63
C ILE A 162 6.35 -0.88 -21.75
N LEU A 163 7.48 -1.57 -21.65
CA LEU A 163 7.67 -2.63 -20.65
C LEU A 163 8.50 -2.09 -19.49
N ALA A 164 8.03 -2.31 -18.27
CA ALA A 164 8.80 -2.03 -17.08
C ALA A 164 9.34 -3.32 -16.45
N ILE A 165 10.56 -3.26 -15.92
CA ILE A 165 11.08 -4.27 -15.00
C ILE A 165 10.94 -3.66 -13.61
N LYS A 166 10.02 -4.20 -12.80
CA LYS A 166 9.76 -3.70 -11.45
C LYS A 166 10.44 -4.59 -10.43
N ASP A 167 11.65 -4.20 -10.03
CA ASP A 167 12.38 -4.80 -8.92
C ASP A 167 12.01 -4.10 -7.60
N MET A 168 10.86 -4.50 -7.04
CA MET A 168 10.27 -3.89 -5.84
C MET A 168 11.08 -4.09 -4.55
N ALA A 169 12.05 -5.01 -4.54
CA ALA A 169 12.85 -5.35 -3.36
C ALA A 169 14.32 -4.93 -3.48
N GLY A 170 14.85 -4.69 -4.69
CA GLY A 170 16.27 -4.39 -4.90
C GLY A 170 17.11 -5.66 -5.07
N LEU A 171 16.57 -6.65 -5.79
CA LEU A 171 17.15 -7.97 -6.02
C LEU A 171 17.95 -8.06 -7.32
N CYS A 172 17.62 -7.21 -8.31
CA CYS A 172 18.12 -7.36 -9.66
C CYS A 172 19.57 -6.87 -9.75
N LYS A 173 20.52 -7.80 -9.71
CA LYS A 173 21.97 -7.53 -9.76
C LYS A 173 22.41 -7.02 -11.15
N PRO A 174 23.58 -6.37 -11.26
CA PRO A 174 24.06 -5.79 -12.53
C PRO A 174 24.07 -6.76 -13.73
N ARG A 175 24.53 -8.00 -13.51
CA ARG A 175 24.54 -9.04 -14.55
C ARG A 175 23.13 -9.44 -14.98
N ALA A 176 22.21 -9.57 -14.03
CA ALA A 176 20.82 -9.96 -14.27
C ALA A 176 20.09 -8.90 -15.11
N ILE A 177 20.17 -7.63 -14.70
CA ILE A 177 19.48 -6.55 -15.41
C ILE A 177 20.05 -6.32 -16.80
N SER A 178 21.37 -6.39 -16.99
CA SER A 178 21.99 -6.27 -18.31
C SER A 178 21.48 -7.35 -19.28
N THR A 179 21.29 -8.57 -18.77
CA THR A 179 20.78 -9.71 -19.54
C THR A 179 19.30 -9.53 -19.88
N LEU A 180 18.49 -9.15 -18.89
CA LEU A 180 17.05 -8.94 -19.06
C LEU A 180 16.76 -7.82 -20.05
N VAL A 181 17.40 -6.67 -19.92
CA VAL A 181 17.19 -5.52 -20.83
C VAL A 181 17.49 -5.92 -22.28
N LYS A 182 18.64 -6.56 -22.54
CA LYS A 182 19.01 -7.01 -23.89
C LYS A 182 18.01 -8.02 -24.45
N ALA A 183 17.64 -9.02 -23.66
CA ALA A 183 16.72 -10.06 -24.08
C ALA A 183 15.31 -9.51 -24.35
N LEU A 184 14.77 -8.69 -23.46
CA LEU A 184 13.43 -8.10 -23.59
C LEU A 184 13.32 -7.15 -24.79
N LYS A 185 14.37 -6.35 -25.04
CA LYS A 185 14.43 -5.49 -26.24
C LYS A 185 14.51 -6.31 -27.52
N ALA A 186 15.33 -7.36 -27.54
CA ALA A 186 15.44 -8.24 -28.71
C ALA A 186 14.12 -8.98 -28.99
N GLU A 187 13.41 -9.40 -27.95
CA GLU A 187 12.16 -10.14 -28.04
C GLU A 187 10.98 -9.27 -28.48
N THR A 188 10.86 -8.06 -27.92
CA THR A 188 9.62 -7.26 -28.06
C THR A 188 9.80 -5.98 -28.88
N GLY A 189 11.03 -5.46 -29.00
CA GLY A 189 11.30 -4.15 -29.59
C GLY A 189 10.69 -2.95 -28.85
N LEU A 190 10.05 -3.17 -27.69
CA LEU A 190 9.43 -2.12 -26.88
C LEU A 190 10.49 -1.37 -26.06
N PRO A 191 10.26 -0.09 -25.72
CA PRO A 191 11.07 0.63 -24.73
C PRO A 191 11.03 -0.09 -23.38
N ILE A 192 12.17 -0.12 -22.69
CA ILE A 192 12.32 -0.73 -21.37
C ILE A 192 12.54 0.35 -20.31
N HIS A 193 11.72 0.30 -19.26
CA HIS A 193 11.82 1.15 -18.07
C HIS A 193 12.25 0.31 -16.85
N PHE A 194 13.41 0.59 -16.25
CA PHE A 194 13.89 -0.13 -15.08
C PHE A 194 13.58 0.60 -13.77
N HIS A 195 12.87 -0.08 -12.88
CA HIS A 195 12.57 0.37 -11.53
C HIS A 195 13.22 -0.56 -10.52
N THR A 196 13.97 -0.02 -9.56
CA THR A 196 14.55 -0.79 -8.45
C THR A 196 14.53 0.00 -7.13
N HIS A 197 14.82 -0.68 -6.04
CA HIS A 197 15.03 -0.12 -4.71
C HIS A 197 16.48 -0.34 -4.28
N ASP A 198 17.06 0.58 -3.52
CA ASP A 198 18.45 0.54 -3.09
C ASP A 198 18.64 -0.19 -1.74
N THR A 199 17.74 -1.13 -1.42
CA THR A 199 17.70 -1.81 -0.12
C THR A 199 19.00 -2.54 0.16
N SER A 200 19.65 -3.07 -0.88
CA SER A 200 20.94 -3.75 -0.80
C SER A 200 22.13 -2.80 -0.65
N GLY A 201 21.95 -1.51 -0.95
CA GLY A 201 23.02 -0.51 -1.09
C GLY A 201 23.85 -0.63 -2.37
N ALA A 202 23.46 -1.49 -3.32
CA ALA A 202 24.19 -1.75 -4.56
C ALA A 202 23.38 -1.48 -5.84
N SER A 203 22.15 -1.00 -5.73
CA SER A 203 21.22 -0.95 -6.86
C SER A 203 21.53 0.17 -7.85
N ALA A 204 22.28 1.20 -7.44
CA ALA A 204 22.85 2.17 -8.38
C ALA A 204 23.75 1.51 -9.44
N ALA A 205 24.52 0.48 -9.06
CA ALA A 205 25.33 -0.29 -10.01
C ALA A 205 24.46 -1.08 -10.99
N SER A 206 23.32 -1.60 -10.54
CA SER A 206 22.33 -2.24 -11.42
C SER A 206 21.70 -1.25 -12.39
N VAL A 207 21.39 -0.04 -11.93
CA VAL A 207 20.86 1.03 -12.81
C VAL A 207 21.87 1.37 -13.90
N LEU A 208 23.15 1.58 -13.57
CA LEU A 208 24.18 1.86 -14.58
C LEU A 208 24.33 0.70 -15.58
N ALA A 209 24.31 -0.55 -15.10
CA ALA A 209 24.35 -1.73 -15.98
C ALA A 209 23.12 -1.85 -16.90
N ALA A 210 21.94 -1.41 -16.45
CA ALA A 210 20.74 -1.34 -17.27
C ALA A 210 20.90 -0.30 -18.39
N ILE A 211 21.42 0.89 -18.06
CA ILE A 211 21.67 1.98 -19.02
C ILE A 211 22.68 1.54 -20.09
N GLU A 212 23.79 0.91 -19.68
CA GLU A 212 24.78 0.35 -20.61
C GLU A 212 24.19 -0.74 -21.51
N ALA A 213 23.27 -1.55 -20.98
CA ALA A 213 22.55 -2.56 -21.74
C ALA A 213 21.49 -1.99 -22.71
N GLY A 214 21.24 -0.68 -22.66
CA GLY A 214 20.33 0.02 -23.55
C GLY A 214 18.93 0.21 -23.02
N CYS A 215 18.73 0.21 -21.70
CA CYS A 215 17.46 0.61 -21.07
C CYS A 215 17.11 2.05 -21.45
N ASP A 216 15.81 2.33 -21.64
CA ASP A 216 15.33 3.60 -22.18
C ASP A 216 14.93 4.61 -21.09
N ALA A 217 14.53 4.12 -19.91
CA ALA A 217 14.25 4.93 -18.73
C ALA A 217 14.63 4.19 -17.45
N VAL A 218 15.01 4.92 -16.40
CA VAL A 218 15.32 4.37 -15.06
C VAL A 218 14.71 5.26 -13.98
N ASP A 219 14.24 4.66 -12.90
CA ASP A 219 13.74 5.40 -11.74
C ASP A 219 14.87 5.73 -10.76
N GLY A 220 14.93 6.99 -10.31
CA GLY A 220 15.81 7.48 -9.25
C GLY A 220 15.09 8.48 -8.34
N ALA A 221 15.58 8.65 -7.11
CA ALA A 221 15.05 9.62 -6.15
C ALA A 221 16.06 10.75 -5.87
N LEU A 222 15.57 11.94 -5.49
CA LEU A 222 16.40 13.04 -5.01
C LEU A 222 17.23 12.60 -3.80
N ASP A 223 18.40 13.22 -3.61
CA ASP A 223 19.41 12.74 -2.66
C ASP A 223 18.83 12.59 -1.25
N SER A 224 18.14 13.63 -0.78
CA SER A 224 17.48 13.69 0.53
C SER A 224 16.32 12.69 0.71
N MET A 225 15.87 12.03 -0.36
CA MET A 225 14.77 11.06 -0.38
C MET A 225 15.18 9.69 -0.99
N SER A 226 16.48 9.46 -1.19
CA SER A 226 17.03 8.28 -1.86
C SER A 226 17.73 7.30 -0.91
N GLY A 227 18.11 6.14 -1.44
CA GLY A 227 18.86 5.11 -0.72
C GLY A 227 17.99 4.26 0.21
N LEU A 228 18.60 3.25 0.84
CA LEU A 228 17.91 2.31 1.71
C LEU A 228 16.70 1.68 0.99
N THR A 229 15.52 1.66 1.61
CA THR A 229 14.30 1.13 0.98
C THR A 229 13.69 2.05 -0.08
N SER A 230 14.29 3.19 -0.39
CA SER A 230 13.90 4.08 -1.50
C SER A 230 14.59 3.68 -2.81
N GLN A 231 14.39 4.46 -3.88
CA GLN A 231 15.13 4.33 -5.14
C GLN A 231 16.60 4.73 -4.97
N PRO A 232 17.49 4.28 -5.88
CA PRO A 232 18.86 4.79 -5.97
C PRO A 232 18.91 6.31 -6.17
N ASN A 233 20.02 6.90 -5.72
CA ASN A 233 20.24 8.35 -5.77
C ASN A 233 20.36 8.87 -7.22
N LEU A 234 19.41 9.71 -7.63
CA LEU A 234 19.31 10.26 -8.98
C LEU A 234 20.49 11.17 -9.32
N SER A 235 20.93 12.03 -8.41
CA SER A 235 22.07 12.92 -8.66
C SER A 235 23.37 12.15 -8.82
N ALA A 236 23.57 11.08 -8.05
CA ALA A 236 24.72 10.20 -8.18
C ALA A 236 24.72 9.44 -9.52
N ILE A 237 23.55 8.94 -9.95
CA ILE A 237 23.40 8.32 -11.28
C ILE A 237 23.71 9.33 -12.38
N ALA A 238 23.12 10.53 -12.32
CA ALA A 238 23.35 11.57 -13.33
C ALA A 238 24.82 11.99 -13.37
N ALA A 239 25.45 12.19 -12.20
CA ALA A 239 26.86 12.52 -12.08
C ALA A 239 27.77 11.42 -12.65
N ALA A 240 27.48 10.15 -12.36
CA ALA A 240 28.24 9.00 -12.89
C ALA A 240 28.18 8.90 -14.43
N LEU A 241 27.11 9.42 -15.05
CA LEU A 241 26.93 9.46 -16.50
C LEU A 241 27.49 10.74 -17.14
N SER A 242 28.12 11.63 -16.38
CA SER A 242 28.72 12.87 -16.89
C SER A 242 29.75 12.57 -17.97
N ASN A 243 29.71 13.34 -19.06
CA ASN A 243 30.56 13.15 -20.25
C ASN A 243 30.37 11.80 -20.96
N SER A 244 29.29 11.06 -20.67
CA SER A 244 28.93 9.85 -21.42
C SER A 244 27.87 10.14 -22.49
N PRO A 245 27.77 9.32 -23.55
CA PRO A 245 26.68 9.41 -24.53
C PRO A 245 25.28 9.16 -23.95
N ARG A 246 25.19 8.64 -22.72
CA ARG A 246 23.95 8.32 -21.99
C ARG A 246 23.65 9.34 -20.89
N HIS A 247 24.34 10.50 -20.89
CA HIS A 247 24.09 11.56 -19.93
C HIS A 247 22.62 12.03 -20.01
N PRO A 248 21.89 12.12 -18.89
CA PRO A 248 20.46 12.43 -18.92
C PRO A 248 20.15 13.92 -19.19
N GLY A 249 21.15 14.81 -19.18
CA GLY A 249 20.91 16.25 -19.41
C GLY A 249 20.23 16.97 -18.24
N LEU A 250 20.11 16.32 -17.09
CA LEU A 250 19.61 16.93 -15.85
C LEU A 250 20.62 17.93 -15.30
N SER A 251 20.14 19.10 -14.87
CA SER A 251 20.99 20.13 -14.26
C SER A 251 21.41 19.73 -12.85
N PRO A 252 22.73 19.60 -12.55
CA PRO A 252 23.19 19.32 -11.20
C PRO A 252 22.75 20.38 -10.17
N HIS A 253 22.70 21.65 -10.60
CA HIS A 253 22.22 22.75 -9.75
C HIS A 253 20.74 22.60 -9.40
N ALA A 254 19.90 22.23 -10.38
CA ALA A 254 18.48 22.02 -10.13
C ALA A 254 18.21 20.82 -9.23
N LEU A 255 18.94 19.71 -9.44
CA LEU A 255 18.86 18.53 -8.58
C LEU A 255 19.26 18.85 -7.14
N HIS A 256 20.37 19.57 -6.96
CA HIS A 256 20.82 20.01 -5.64
C HIS A 256 19.79 20.90 -4.95
N ALA A 257 19.30 21.94 -5.64
CA ALA A 257 18.29 22.85 -5.08
C ALA A 257 17.00 22.12 -4.66
N ALA A 258 16.50 21.20 -5.49
CA ALA A 258 15.35 20.37 -5.16
C ALA A 258 15.64 19.46 -3.95
N SER A 259 16.81 18.82 -3.91
CA SER A 259 17.21 17.97 -2.80
C SER A 259 17.29 18.73 -1.48
N THR A 260 17.88 19.93 -1.47
CA THR A 260 17.97 20.80 -0.28
C THR A 260 16.58 21.19 0.24
N TYR A 261 15.64 21.52 -0.65
CA TYR A 261 14.25 21.77 -0.25
C TYR A 261 13.65 20.54 0.46
N PHE A 262 13.77 19.36 -0.15
CA PHE A 262 13.21 18.14 0.43
C PHE A 262 13.94 17.67 1.69
N GLU A 263 15.20 18.03 1.89
CA GLU A 263 15.93 17.77 3.14
C GLU A 263 15.26 18.49 4.32
N GLU A 264 14.88 19.75 4.14
CA GLU A 264 14.16 20.52 5.16
C GLU A 264 12.73 20.01 5.35
N VAL A 265 12.01 19.74 4.26
CA VAL A 265 10.64 19.18 4.32
C VAL A 265 10.62 17.85 5.06
N ARG A 266 11.60 16.96 4.80
CA ARG A 266 11.70 15.64 5.43
C ARG A 266 11.78 15.72 6.96
N ARG A 267 12.38 16.78 7.52
CA ARG A 267 12.45 16.99 8.99
C ARG A 267 11.07 17.13 9.62
N PHE A 268 10.07 17.65 8.90
CA PHE A 268 8.69 17.73 9.40
C PHE A 268 8.07 16.35 9.62
N TYR A 269 8.62 15.31 8.99
CA TYR A 269 8.14 13.93 9.06
C TYR A 269 8.99 13.04 10.00
N THR A 270 9.82 13.62 10.87
CA THR A 270 10.70 12.88 11.80
C THR A 270 10.00 11.72 12.55
N PRO A 271 8.77 11.85 13.07
CA PRO A 271 8.08 10.73 13.73
C PRO A 271 7.76 9.54 12.83
N PHE A 272 7.81 9.72 11.51
CA PHE A 272 7.52 8.69 10.50
C PHE A 272 8.80 8.14 9.86
N GLU A 273 9.99 8.57 10.31
CA GLU A 273 11.25 8.06 9.81
C GLU A 273 11.49 6.61 10.20
N SER A 274 12.10 5.87 9.28
CA SER A 274 12.54 4.50 9.54
C SER A 274 13.81 4.50 10.39
N GLU A 275 13.92 3.57 11.34
CA GLU A 275 15.16 3.36 12.10
C GLU A 275 16.29 2.70 11.29
N ILE A 276 16.05 2.35 10.02
CA ILE A 276 17.05 1.75 9.14
C ILE A 276 18.13 2.77 8.81
N ARG A 277 19.38 2.46 9.14
CA ARG A 277 20.53 3.35 8.94
C ARG A 277 21.42 2.99 7.74
N SER A 278 21.28 1.78 7.21
CA SER A 278 22.11 1.27 6.12
C SER A 278 21.33 0.26 5.28
N GLY A 279 21.78 0.04 4.04
CA GLY A 279 21.32 -1.09 3.24
C GLY A 279 21.66 -2.42 3.90
N THR A 280 21.02 -3.48 3.42
CA THR A 280 21.23 -4.85 3.89
C THR A 280 21.23 -5.83 2.71
N ALA A 281 22.27 -6.65 2.62
CA ALA A 281 22.34 -7.74 1.64
C ALA A 281 21.40 -8.90 1.99
N ASP A 282 20.84 -8.92 3.20
CA ASP A 282 19.86 -9.93 3.62
C ASP A 282 18.58 -9.92 2.75
N VAL A 283 18.33 -8.81 2.04
CA VAL A 283 17.24 -8.69 1.07
C VAL A 283 17.31 -9.74 -0.03
N TYR A 284 18.51 -10.20 -0.41
CA TYR A 284 18.67 -11.28 -1.39
C TYR A 284 18.20 -12.65 -0.88
N ARG A 285 18.03 -12.81 0.44
CA ARG A 285 17.50 -14.03 1.07
C ARG A 285 15.99 -13.93 1.31
N HIS A 286 15.55 -12.88 2.00
CA HIS A 286 14.14 -12.76 2.39
C HIS A 286 13.25 -12.12 1.33
N GLU A 287 13.82 -11.35 0.39
CA GLU A 287 13.10 -10.76 -0.76
C GLU A 287 11.86 -9.94 -0.36
N MET A 288 11.93 -9.23 0.78
CA MET A 288 10.86 -8.33 1.19
C MET A 288 10.98 -7.04 0.40
N PRO A 289 9.90 -6.56 -0.25
CA PRO A 289 9.87 -5.23 -0.83
C PRO A 289 10.14 -4.14 0.21
N GLY A 290 10.64 -2.98 -0.24
CA GLY A 290 11.04 -1.89 0.67
C GLY A 290 9.94 -1.53 1.69
N GLY A 291 8.72 -1.27 1.21
CA GLY A 291 7.59 -0.94 2.09
C GLY A 291 7.09 -2.10 2.96
N GLN A 292 7.28 -3.35 2.52
CA GLN A 292 6.93 -4.51 3.35
C GLN A 292 7.94 -4.67 4.49
N TYR A 293 9.23 -4.44 4.25
CA TYR A 293 10.26 -4.56 5.27
C TYR A 293 10.02 -3.58 6.44
N THR A 294 9.72 -2.32 6.15
CA THR A 294 9.43 -1.31 7.18
C THR A 294 8.12 -1.61 7.93
N ASN A 295 7.06 -1.98 7.20
CA ASN A 295 5.77 -2.29 7.82
C ASN A 295 5.84 -3.54 8.71
N LEU A 296 6.52 -4.59 8.24
CA LEU A 296 6.65 -5.84 8.99
C LEU A 296 7.49 -5.65 10.26
N ARG A 297 8.48 -4.75 10.26
CA ARG A 297 9.21 -4.37 11.47
C ARG A 297 8.31 -3.74 12.52
N GLU A 298 7.47 -2.79 12.13
CA GLU A 298 6.53 -2.16 13.05
C GLU A 298 5.47 -3.14 13.56
N GLN A 299 5.00 -4.06 12.71
CA GLN A 299 4.12 -5.16 13.13
C GLN A 299 4.80 -6.14 14.09
N ALA A 300 6.05 -6.52 13.84
CA ALA A 300 6.81 -7.35 14.77
C ALA A 300 6.99 -6.63 16.11
N ARG A 301 7.25 -5.32 16.10
CA ARG A 301 7.39 -4.51 17.32
C ARG A 301 6.11 -4.44 18.12
N SER A 302 4.96 -4.19 17.49
CA SER A 302 3.67 -4.12 18.19
C SER A 302 3.26 -5.46 18.80
N LEU A 303 3.72 -6.58 18.24
CA LEU A 303 3.54 -7.93 18.77
C LEU A 303 4.60 -8.35 19.80
N GLY A 304 5.55 -7.46 20.16
CA GLY A 304 6.63 -7.77 21.08
C GLY A 304 7.75 -8.65 20.49
N LEU A 305 7.72 -8.91 19.19
CA LEU A 305 8.65 -9.77 18.44
C LEU A 305 9.84 -9.00 17.84
N ALA A 306 10.02 -7.71 18.15
CA ALA A 306 11.12 -6.90 17.61
C ALA A 306 12.51 -7.54 17.85
N HIS A 307 12.71 -8.16 19.01
CA HIS A 307 13.97 -8.84 19.37
C HIS A 307 14.22 -10.13 18.56
N ARG A 308 13.17 -10.71 17.95
CA ARG A 308 13.22 -11.91 17.10
C ARG A 308 13.24 -11.59 15.60
N TRP A 309 13.64 -10.37 15.21
CA TRP A 309 13.58 -9.92 13.81
C TRP A 309 14.28 -10.86 12.83
N THR A 310 15.43 -11.43 13.20
CA THR A 310 16.16 -12.39 12.37
C THR A 310 15.35 -13.66 12.10
N GLU A 311 14.61 -14.14 13.09
CA GLU A 311 13.72 -15.30 12.93
C GLU A 311 12.53 -14.94 12.04
N VAL A 312 11.95 -13.73 12.21
CA VAL A 312 10.88 -13.23 11.34
C VAL A 312 11.33 -13.13 9.89
N SER A 313 12.55 -12.64 9.63
CA SER A 313 13.07 -12.54 8.26
C SER A 313 13.38 -13.91 7.64
N GLN A 314 13.81 -14.89 8.44
CA GLN A 314 13.94 -16.28 8.01
C GLN A 314 12.59 -16.94 7.74
N ALA A 315 11.62 -16.82 8.64
CA ALA A 315 10.27 -17.32 8.43
C ALA A 315 9.64 -16.73 7.16
N TYR A 316 9.87 -15.44 6.86
CA TYR A 316 9.38 -14.85 5.62
C TYR A 316 9.98 -15.51 4.36
N ALA A 317 11.27 -15.82 4.37
CA ALA A 317 11.92 -16.55 3.29
C ALA A 317 11.37 -17.99 3.17
N ASP A 318 11.15 -18.66 4.29
CA ASP A 318 10.62 -20.03 4.34
C ASP A 318 9.17 -20.08 3.87
N VAL A 319 8.32 -19.15 4.30
CA VAL A 319 6.93 -19.02 3.86
C VAL A 319 6.85 -18.83 2.35
N ASN A 320 7.75 -18.03 1.76
CA ASN A 320 7.78 -17.88 0.31
C ASN A 320 7.99 -19.24 -0.38
N GLN A 321 8.89 -20.07 0.12
CA GLN A 321 9.11 -21.42 -0.41
C GLN A 321 7.90 -22.33 -0.17
N LEU A 322 7.29 -22.28 1.03
CA LEU A 322 6.07 -23.02 1.35
C LEU A 322 4.93 -22.69 0.39
N PHE A 323 4.80 -21.42 -0.02
CA PHE A 323 3.75 -20.97 -0.94
C PHE A 323 4.07 -21.26 -2.41
N GLY A 324 5.17 -21.96 -2.71
CA GLY A 324 5.55 -22.35 -4.07
C GLY A 324 6.45 -21.33 -4.78
N ASP A 325 7.24 -20.57 -4.03
CA ASP A 325 8.12 -19.49 -4.49
C ASP A 325 7.36 -18.47 -5.35
N ILE A 326 6.74 -17.48 -4.71
CA ILE A 326 5.85 -16.51 -5.37
C ILE A 326 6.51 -15.14 -5.56
N VAL A 327 5.98 -14.37 -6.51
CA VAL A 327 6.27 -12.94 -6.62
C VAL A 327 5.66 -12.24 -5.39
N LYS A 328 6.48 -11.43 -4.70
CA LYS A 328 6.11 -10.78 -3.44
C LYS A 328 6.06 -9.28 -3.63
N VAL A 329 4.87 -8.75 -3.89
CA VAL A 329 4.58 -7.32 -3.95
C VAL A 329 3.17 -7.11 -3.41
N THR A 330 2.77 -5.92 -2.98
CA THR A 330 1.43 -5.73 -2.41
C THR A 330 0.34 -6.22 -3.39
N PRO A 331 -0.60 -7.09 -2.95
CA PRO A 331 -0.81 -7.58 -1.59
C PRO A 331 -0.09 -8.90 -1.20
N THR A 332 0.49 -9.68 -2.12
CA THR A 332 1.13 -10.99 -1.82
C THR A 332 2.27 -10.89 -0.80
N SER A 333 3.05 -9.80 -0.80
CA SER A 333 4.09 -9.57 0.21
C SER A 333 3.53 -9.46 1.63
N LYS A 334 2.32 -8.90 1.78
CA LYS A 334 1.63 -8.84 3.07
C LYS A 334 1.24 -10.25 3.52
N VAL A 335 0.69 -11.06 2.62
CA VAL A 335 0.26 -12.44 2.94
C VAL A 335 1.43 -13.27 3.47
N VAL A 336 2.59 -13.17 2.83
CA VAL A 336 3.82 -13.83 3.30
C VAL A 336 4.25 -13.30 4.68
N GLY A 337 4.15 -11.99 4.89
CA GLY A 337 4.44 -11.34 6.17
C GLY A 337 3.53 -11.78 7.32
N ASP A 338 2.22 -11.81 7.08
CA ASP A 338 1.22 -12.23 8.06
C ASP A 338 1.50 -13.68 8.50
N MET A 339 1.74 -14.58 7.53
CA MET A 339 2.08 -15.97 7.85
C MET A 339 3.41 -16.10 8.61
N ALA A 340 4.44 -15.33 8.23
CA ALA A 340 5.72 -15.35 8.92
C ALA A 340 5.59 -14.91 10.38
N LEU A 341 4.81 -13.85 10.65
CA LEU A 341 4.51 -13.43 12.02
C LEU A 341 3.71 -14.49 12.77
N THR A 342 2.71 -15.11 12.15
CA THR A 342 1.96 -16.21 12.77
C THR A 342 2.86 -17.39 13.13
N MET A 343 3.80 -17.76 12.26
CA MET A 343 4.75 -18.84 12.54
C MET A 343 5.61 -18.52 13.75
N ILE A 344 6.22 -17.33 13.79
CA ILE A 344 7.09 -16.94 14.91
C ILE A 344 6.30 -16.74 16.21
N ALA A 345 5.11 -16.17 16.16
CA ALA A 345 4.28 -15.96 17.34
C ALA A 345 3.78 -17.28 17.98
N ASN A 346 3.71 -18.36 17.19
CA ASN A 346 3.24 -19.67 17.64
C ASN A 346 4.35 -20.75 17.63
N ASP A 347 5.60 -20.33 17.48
CA ASP A 347 6.80 -21.18 17.40
C ASP A 347 6.64 -22.36 16.42
N LEU A 348 6.05 -22.09 15.25
CA LEU A 348 5.85 -23.06 14.18
C LEU A 348 7.04 -23.08 13.22
N THR A 349 7.49 -24.28 12.88
CA THR A 349 8.46 -24.51 11.81
C THR A 349 7.75 -24.71 10.46
N PRO A 350 8.47 -24.59 9.32
CA PRO A 350 7.90 -24.94 8.02
C PRO A 350 7.35 -26.38 7.94
N ALA A 351 7.99 -27.31 8.65
CA ALA A 351 7.53 -28.71 8.72
C ALA A 351 6.18 -28.82 9.44
N ASP A 352 5.97 -28.09 10.53
CA ASP A 352 4.70 -28.05 11.25
C ASP A 352 3.57 -27.48 10.39
N VAL A 353 3.88 -26.49 9.55
CA VAL A 353 2.90 -25.88 8.64
C VAL A 353 2.39 -26.88 7.60
N ILE A 354 3.25 -27.74 7.06
CA ILE A 354 2.86 -28.72 6.03
C ILE A 354 2.33 -30.04 6.61
N ASP A 355 2.62 -30.35 7.87
CA ASP A 355 2.19 -31.60 8.51
C ASP A 355 0.66 -31.69 8.60
N PRO A 356 -0.01 -32.64 7.93
CA PRO A 356 -1.47 -32.76 7.97
C PRO A 356 -2.02 -33.09 9.36
N ALA A 357 -1.20 -33.65 10.26
CA ALA A 357 -1.61 -33.97 11.63
C ALA A 357 -1.56 -32.76 12.58
N ARG A 358 -0.87 -31.68 12.18
CA ARG A 358 -0.73 -30.46 12.98
C ARG A 358 -1.80 -29.44 12.59
N ASP A 359 -2.67 -29.09 13.53
CA ASP A 359 -3.62 -27.99 13.34
C ASP A 359 -2.89 -26.65 13.35
N VAL A 360 -3.16 -25.83 12.34
CA VAL A 360 -2.53 -24.52 12.12
C VAL A 360 -3.61 -23.53 11.76
N VAL A 361 -3.69 -22.45 12.55
CA VAL A 361 -4.58 -21.33 12.27
C VAL A 361 -3.91 -20.42 11.24
N PHE A 362 -4.41 -20.45 10.02
CA PHE A 362 -3.92 -19.58 8.95
C PHE A 362 -4.60 -18.20 9.02
N PRO A 363 -3.85 -17.10 8.84
CA PRO A 363 -4.44 -15.77 8.67
C PRO A 363 -5.41 -15.71 7.50
N ASP A 364 -6.45 -14.87 7.60
CA ASP A 364 -7.44 -14.68 6.53
C ASP A 364 -6.80 -14.26 5.20
N SER A 365 -5.70 -13.50 5.26
CA SER A 365 -4.96 -13.10 4.07
C SER A 365 -4.34 -14.30 3.34
N VAL A 366 -3.88 -15.31 4.07
CA VAL A 366 -3.37 -16.58 3.53
C VAL A 366 -4.53 -17.38 2.93
N VAL A 367 -5.63 -17.53 3.66
CA VAL A 367 -6.82 -18.21 3.15
C VAL A 367 -7.33 -17.58 1.85
N SER A 368 -7.38 -16.25 1.79
CA SER A 368 -7.82 -15.48 0.62
C SER A 368 -6.89 -15.68 -0.58
N LEU A 369 -5.56 -15.72 -0.36
CA LEU A 369 -4.59 -16.03 -1.41
C LEU A 369 -4.85 -17.42 -2.01
N PHE A 370 -4.99 -18.44 -1.16
CA PHE A 370 -5.21 -19.82 -1.62
C PHE A 370 -6.61 -20.07 -2.22
N LYS A 371 -7.61 -19.24 -1.89
CA LYS A 371 -8.91 -19.20 -2.61
C LYS A 371 -8.78 -18.63 -4.03
N GLY A 372 -7.64 -18.04 -4.38
CA GLY A 372 -7.42 -17.35 -5.65
C GLY A 372 -7.97 -15.93 -5.67
N GLU A 373 -8.38 -15.37 -4.53
CA GLU A 373 -8.93 -14.02 -4.46
C GLU A 373 -7.88 -12.95 -4.77
N LEU A 374 -6.58 -13.27 -4.80
CA LEU A 374 -5.52 -12.34 -5.22
C LEU A 374 -4.98 -12.67 -6.63
N GLY A 375 -5.68 -13.53 -7.36
CA GLY A 375 -5.20 -14.15 -8.59
C GLY A 375 -4.37 -15.41 -8.31
N PHE A 376 -3.78 -15.95 -9.38
CA PHE A 376 -2.98 -17.18 -9.34
C PHE A 376 -1.60 -16.93 -9.94
N PRO A 377 -0.53 -17.54 -9.39
CA PRO A 377 0.73 -17.62 -10.11
C PRO A 377 0.55 -18.51 -11.36
N PRO A 378 1.37 -18.34 -12.42
CA PRO A 378 1.22 -19.08 -13.68
C PRO A 378 1.18 -20.61 -13.53
N ASP A 379 1.87 -21.16 -12.53
CA ASP A 379 1.97 -22.58 -12.21
C ASP A 379 1.01 -23.04 -11.10
N GLY A 380 0.20 -22.15 -10.55
CA GLY A 380 -0.72 -22.43 -9.44
C GLY A 380 -0.02 -22.57 -8.07
N PHE A 381 -0.82 -22.83 -7.03
CA PHE A 381 -0.32 -23.02 -5.66
C PHE A 381 -0.06 -24.51 -5.34
N PRO A 382 0.83 -24.82 -4.38
CA PRO A 382 1.07 -26.20 -3.95
C PRO A 382 -0.22 -26.89 -3.48
N ALA A 383 -0.59 -28.00 -4.11
CA ALA A 383 -1.91 -28.63 -3.91
C ALA A 383 -2.15 -29.14 -2.48
N ALA A 384 -1.12 -29.73 -1.85
CA ALA A 384 -1.23 -30.25 -0.48
C ALA A 384 -1.47 -29.11 0.53
N LEU A 385 -0.69 -28.03 0.43
CA LEU A 385 -0.87 -26.86 1.28
C LEU A 385 -2.21 -26.16 1.01
N SER A 386 -2.63 -26.07 -0.25
CA SER A 386 -3.93 -25.50 -0.63
C SER A 386 -5.09 -26.23 0.05
N ARG A 387 -5.07 -27.58 0.10
CA ARG A 387 -6.09 -28.36 0.81
C ARG A 387 -6.11 -28.05 2.30
N LYS A 388 -4.94 -27.99 2.93
CA LYS A 388 -4.80 -27.72 4.36
C LYS A 388 -5.31 -26.32 4.72
N VAL A 389 -4.86 -25.29 4.00
CA VAL A 389 -5.26 -23.89 4.22
C VAL A 389 -6.77 -23.71 4.05
N LEU A 390 -7.35 -24.33 3.01
CA LEU A 390 -8.76 -24.19 2.69
C LEU A 390 -9.66 -25.18 3.45
N LYS A 391 -9.08 -26.06 4.27
CA LYS A 391 -9.79 -27.13 5.02
C LYS A 391 -10.70 -27.97 4.12
N LEU A 392 -10.19 -28.35 2.94
CA LEU A 392 -10.96 -29.12 1.95
C LEU A 392 -11.23 -30.54 2.43
N SER A 393 -12.45 -31.02 2.19
CA SER A 393 -12.85 -32.40 2.49
C SER A 393 -12.29 -33.39 1.47
N ASP A 394 -12.27 -34.69 1.82
CA ASP A 394 -11.88 -35.74 0.88
C ASP A 394 -12.75 -35.71 -0.39
N GLY A 395 -12.10 -35.55 -1.55
CA GLY A 395 -12.76 -35.42 -2.86
C GLY A 395 -12.94 -33.98 -3.36
N GLU A 396 -12.78 -32.97 -2.51
CA GLU A 396 -12.74 -31.57 -2.95
C GLU A 396 -11.37 -31.23 -3.56
N THR A 397 -11.36 -30.36 -4.57
CA THR A 397 -10.13 -29.91 -5.23
C THR A 397 -9.90 -28.42 -5.00
N PRO A 398 -8.63 -27.97 -4.85
CA PRO A 398 -8.31 -26.55 -4.87
C PRO A 398 -8.89 -25.86 -6.12
N PRO A 399 -9.25 -24.57 -6.02
CA PRO A 399 -9.86 -23.84 -7.13
C PRO A 399 -8.92 -23.81 -8.34
N ALA A 400 -9.46 -24.12 -9.52
CA ALA A 400 -8.75 -23.89 -10.78
C ALA A 400 -8.54 -22.37 -11.01
N PRO A 401 -7.49 -21.96 -11.73
CA PRO A 401 -7.24 -20.54 -11.99
C PRO A 401 -8.46 -19.83 -12.60
N TYR A 402 -8.86 -18.71 -12.00
CA TYR A 402 -9.93 -17.83 -12.47
C TYR A 402 -9.57 -16.38 -12.15
N ARG A 403 -10.06 -15.44 -12.96
CA ARG A 403 -9.84 -14.02 -12.71
C ARG A 403 -10.85 -13.55 -11.67
N PRO A 404 -10.44 -12.99 -10.52
CA PRO A 404 -11.39 -12.61 -9.47
C PRO A 404 -12.48 -11.65 -9.94
N GLY A 405 -12.12 -10.71 -10.83
CA GLY A 405 -13.07 -9.75 -11.41
C GLY A 405 -14.21 -10.38 -12.21
N ASP A 406 -14.01 -11.58 -12.80
CA ASP A 406 -15.07 -12.27 -13.57
C ASP A 406 -16.23 -12.74 -12.68
N ARG A 407 -15.99 -12.88 -11.37
CA ARG A 407 -17.01 -13.29 -10.39
C ARG A 407 -17.74 -12.11 -9.74
N LEU A 408 -17.35 -10.88 -10.06
CA LEU A 408 -17.94 -9.67 -9.49
C LEU A 408 -18.94 -9.08 -10.48
N ALA A 409 -20.20 -8.94 -10.04
CA ALA A 409 -21.23 -8.29 -10.84
C ALA A 409 -20.86 -6.82 -11.09
N PRO A 410 -21.17 -6.26 -12.27
CA PRO A 410 -20.99 -4.84 -12.52
C PRO A 410 -21.73 -3.98 -11.50
N VAL A 411 -21.07 -2.91 -11.03
CA VAL A 411 -21.68 -1.95 -10.09
C VAL A 411 -22.56 -0.95 -10.84
N ASP A 412 -23.78 -0.70 -10.36
CA ASP A 412 -24.59 0.42 -10.83
C ASP A 412 -23.99 1.73 -10.32
N LEU A 413 -23.32 2.47 -11.21
CA LEU A 413 -22.62 3.71 -10.87
C LEU A 413 -23.58 4.85 -10.49
N ALA A 414 -24.81 4.86 -11.02
CA ALA A 414 -25.79 5.88 -10.69
C ALA A 414 -26.34 5.65 -9.27
N ALA A 415 -26.71 4.41 -8.95
CA ALA A 415 -27.10 4.04 -7.60
C ALA A 415 -25.96 4.26 -6.59
N ALA A 416 -24.73 3.88 -6.94
CA ALA A 416 -23.56 4.12 -6.11
C ALA A 416 -23.32 5.61 -5.85
N ARG A 417 -23.54 6.49 -6.85
CA ARG A 417 -23.46 7.95 -6.65
C ARG A 417 -24.50 8.44 -5.66
N THR A 418 -25.77 8.09 -5.86
CA THR A 418 -26.84 8.51 -4.94
C THR A 418 -26.55 8.07 -3.50
N GLN A 419 -26.06 6.84 -3.32
CA GLN A 419 -25.66 6.36 -2.00
C GLN A 419 -24.47 7.14 -1.43
N ALA A 420 -23.43 7.37 -2.24
CA ALA A 420 -22.24 8.08 -1.82
C ALA A 420 -22.55 9.52 -1.41
N GLU A 421 -23.38 10.24 -2.18
CA GLU A 421 -23.80 11.62 -1.88
C GLU A 421 -24.62 11.69 -0.59
N LEU A 422 -25.50 10.72 -0.36
CA LEU A 422 -26.27 10.61 0.88
C LEU A 422 -25.35 10.39 2.10
N GLU A 423 -24.44 9.43 2.02
CA GLU A 423 -23.50 9.11 3.11
C GLU A 423 -22.49 10.24 3.36
N CYS A 424 -22.07 10.91 2.29
CA CYS A 424 -21.16 12.04 2.36
C CYS A 424 -21.87 13.35 2.72
N GLY A 425 -23.21 13.40 2.70
CA GLY A 425 -23.99 14.60 3.01
C GLY A 425 -23.72 15.79 2.07
N GLN A 426 -23.18 15.53 0.88
CA GLN A 426 -22.83 16.53 -0.12
C GLN A 426 -22.78 15.89 -1.52
N PRO A 427 -23.05 16.65 -2.60
CA PRO A 427 -22.83 16.19 -3.97
C PRO A 427 -21.37 15.78 -4.19
N LEU A 428 -21.15 14.73 -4.97
CA LEU A 428 -19.81 14.25 -5.32
C LEU A 428 -19.59 14.42 -6.81
N ASN A 429 -18.40 14.90 -7.20
CA ASN A 429 -18.00 14.88 -8.61
C ASN A 429 -17.59 13.47 -9.06
N ASP A 430 -17.28 13.30 -10.34
CA ASP A 430 -16.93 11.99 -10.90
C ASP A 430 -15.67 11.37 -10.28
N ALA A 431 -14.68 12.19 -9.96
CA ALA A 431 -13.42 11.77 -9.35
C ALA A 431 -13.64 11.31 -7.89
N GLN A 432 -14.43 12.05 -7.13
CA GLN A 432 -14.83 11.69 -5.76
C GLN A 432 -15.70 10.43 -5.71
N LEU A 433 -16.56 10.19 -6.71
CA LEU A 433 -17.22 8.90 -6.86
C LEU A 433 -16.20 7.77 -7.07
N ALA A 434 -15.14 7.99 -7.85
CA ALA A 434 -14.07 7.00 -8.00
C ALA A 434 -13.37 6.70 -6.67
N SER A 435 -13.15 7.72 -5.83
CA SER A 435 -12.65 7.53 -4.45
C SER A 435 -13.60 6.69 -3.61
N PHE A 436 -14.91 6.98 -3.63
CA PHE A 436 -15.92 6.24 -2.88
C PHE A 436 -16.02 4.77 -3.32
N LEU A 437 -15.96 4.50 -4.63
CA LEU A 437 -16.00 3.14 -5.16
C LEU A 437 -14.79 2.29 -4.72
N MET A 438 -13.62 2.91 -4.58
CA MET A 438 -12.40 2.23 -4.13
C MET A 438 -12.33 2.11 -2.60
N TYR A 439 -12.73 3.17 -1.89
CA TYR A 439 -12.52 3.37 -0.46
C TYR A 439 -13.74 4.03 0.22
N PRO A 440 -14.89 3.34 0.29
CA PRO A 440 -16.14 3.96 0.75
C PRO A 440 -16.05 4.44 2.20
N ARG A 441 -15.42 3.66 3.08
CA ARG A 441 -15.21 4.04 4.50
C ARG A 441 -14.35 5.30 4.61
N GLN A 442 -13.20 5.34 3.93
CA GLN A 442 -12.27 6.45 4.02
C GLN A 442 -12.87 7.72 3.42
N MET A 443 -13.65 7.60 2.33
CA MET A 443 -14.36 8.73 1.74
C MET A 443 -15.41 9.31 2.72
N ARG A 444 -16.21 8.46 3.36
CA ARG A 444 -17.15 8.90 4.42
C ARG A 444 -16.44 9.62 5.56
N GLU A 445 -15.34 9.05 6.04
CA GLU A 445 -14.52 9.62 7.11
C GLU A 445 -13.93 10.98 6.69
N LEU A 446 -13.46 11.12 5.44
CA LEU A 446 -12.97 12.39 4.90
C LEU A 446 -14.08 13.45 4.85
N CYS A 447 -15.26 13.12 4.31
CA CYS A 447 -16.37 14.08 4.25
C CYS A 447 -16.84 14.50 5.64
N SER A 448 -16.90 13.56 6.59
CA SER A 448 -17.20 13.89 7.99
C SER A 448 -16.14 14.79 8.60
N TYR A 449 -14.86 14.51 8.34
CA TYR A 449 -13.75 15.31 8.83
C TYR A 449 -13.80 16.73 8.26
N GLN A 450 -13.98 16.89 6.95
CA GLN A 450 -14.06 18.20 6.28
C GLN A 450 -15.26 19.03 6.76
N ARG A 451 -16.40 18.41 7.07
CA ARG A 451 -17.54 19.13 7.70
C ARG A 451 -17.20 19.67 9.08
N GLN A 452 -16.39 18.93 9.85
CA GLN A 452 -16.06 19.28 11.23
C GLN A 452 -14.89 20.28 11.31
N PHE A 453 -13.85 20.10 10.50
CA PHE A 453 -12.57 20.80 10.60
C PHE A 453 -12.24 21.68 9.40
N GLY A 454 -13.04 21.63 8.33
CA GLY A 454 -12.71 22.26 7.06
C GLY A 454 -11.64 21.50 6.29
N ASP A 455 -11.10 22.14 5.25
CA ASP A 455 -9.97 21.60 4.50
C ASP A 455 -8.66 21.90 5.24
N THR A 456 -8.06 20.86 5.83
CA THR A 456 -6.78 20.97 6.54
C THR A 456 -5.56 20.79 5.65
N SER A 457 -5.74 20.49 4.36
CA SER A 457 -4.62 20.34 3.42
C SER A 457 -3.88 21.66 3.15
N THR A 458 -4.54 22.79 3.44
CA THR A 458 -3.98 24.15 3.33
C THR A 458 -3.09 24.53 4.52
N LEU A 459 -3.07 23.72 5.58
CA LEU A 459 -2.23 23.97 6.74
C LEU A 459 -0.76 23.65 6.45
N PRO A 460 0.20 24.45 6.95
CA PRO A 460 1.60 24.07 6.93
C PRO A 460 1.82 22.73 7.64
N THR A 461 2.63 21.84 7.07
CA THR A 461 2.88 20.49 7.61
C THR A 461 3.24 20.46 9.10
N PRO A 462 4.08 21.38 9.65
CA PRO A 462 4.36 21.40 11.08
C PRO A 462 3.11 21.73 11.93
N VAL A 463 2.25 22.63 11.45
CA VAL A 463 1.00 22.99 12.14
C VAL A 463 0.03 21.82 12.09
N PHE A 464 -0.06 21.12 10.97
CA PHE A 464 -0.90 19.94 10.81
C PHE A 464 -0.54 18.81 11.80
N PHE A 465 0.75 18.47 11.93
CA PHE A 465 1.18 17.36 12.80
C PHE A 465 1.35 17.73 14.27
N TYR A 466 1.80 18.94 14.56
CA TYR A 466 2.25 19.33 15.91
C TYR A 466 1.45 20.46 16.54
N GLY A 467 0.55 21.09 15.78
CA GLY A 467 -0.07 22.35 16.15
C GLY A 467 0.91 23.53 16.09
N PRO A 468 0.40 24.77 16.18
CA PRO A 468 1.26 25.95 16.30
C PRO A 468 1.84 26.07 17.72
N ARG A 469 3.03 26.65 17.84
CA ARG A 469 3.62 27.02 19.14
C ARG A 469 2.99 28.32 19.65
N PRO A 470 2.96 28.58 20.97
CA PRO A 470 2.55 29.89 21.48
C PRO A 470 3.39 31.01 20.83
N GLN A 471 2.71 32.09 20.46
CA GLN A 471 3.24 33.24 19.72
C GLN A 471 3.72 32.92 18.29
N GLN A 472 3.44 31.73 17.76
CA GLN A 472 3.71 31.42 16.36
C GLN A 472 2.60 32.01 15.49
N GLU A 473 3.00 32.86 14.55
CA GLU A 473 2.18 33.32 13.44
C GLU A 473 2.28 32.33 12.27
N PHE A 474 1.14 32.06 11.63
CA PHE A 474 1.08 31.30 10.39
C PHE A 474 -0.10 31.74 9.54
N GLU A 475 0.00 31.49 8.24
CA GLU A 475 -1.00 31.87 7.26
C GLU A 475 -1.76 30.64 6.76
N VAL A 476 -3.06 30.79 6.53
CA VAL A 476 -3.92 29.76 5.94
C VAL A 476 -4.70 30.37 4.78
N GLU A 477 -4.45 29.88 3.56
CA GLU A 477 -5.24 30.26 2.39
C GLU A 477 -6.54 29.43 2.38
N ILE A 478 -7.69 30.10 2.44
CA ILE A 478 -9.01 29.43 2.47
C ILE A 478 -9.74 29.51 1.12
N ALA A 479 -9.32 30.42 0.26
CA ALA A 479 -9.78 30.57 -1.12
C ALA A 479 -8.79 31.49 -1.85
N PRO A 480 -8.75 31.48 -3.20
CA PRO A 480 -7.87 32.37 -3.96
C PRO A 480 -7.96 33.82 -3.50
N GLY A 481 -6.84 34.35 -2.97
CA GLY A 481 -6.73 35.72 -2.47
C GLY A 481 -7.39 35.99 -1.11
N LYS A 482 -7.86 34.96 -0.39
CA LYS A 482 -8.38 35.05 0.98
C LYS A 482 -7.46 34.30 1.94
N MET A 483 -6.72 35.08 2.72
CA MET A 483 -5.76 34.60 3.71
C MET A 483 -6.28 34.84 5.13
N LEU A 484 -6.08 33.85 5.99
CA LEU A 484 -6.24 33.97 7.43
C LEU A 484 -4.85 34.04 8.07
N LEU A 485 -4.56 35.14 8.75
CA LEU A 485 -3.40 35.28 9.63
C LEU A 485 -3.82 34.79 11.02
N VAL A 486 -3.14 33.75 11.49
CA VAL A 486 -3.45 33.09 12.76
C VAL A 486 -2.25 33.18 13.68
N ILE A 487 -2.45 33.64 14.90
CA ILE A 487 -1.44 33.65 15.97
C ILE A 487 -2.00 32.88 17.15
N LEU A 488 -1.34 31.81 17.58
CA LEU A 488 -1.70 31.15 18.84
C LEU A 488 -1.20 32.00 20.01
N GLU A 489 -2.08 32.61 20.79
CA GLU A 489 -1.67 33.45 21.93
C GLU A 489 -1.28 32.59 23.14
N ALA A 490 -2.17 31.70 23.55
CA ALA A 490 -2.01 30.85 24.73
C ALA A 490 -2.88 29.60 24.68
N VAL A 491 -2.41 28.54 25.35
CA VAL A 491 -3.21 27.35 25.68
C VAL A 491 -3.20 27.23 27.20
N ILE A 492 -4.38 27.33 27.81
CA ILE A 492 -4.56 27.34 29.26
C ILE A 492 -5.41 26.12 29.63
N GLN A 493 -4.88 25.25 30.49
CA GLN A 493 -5.69 24.16 31.03
C GLN A 493 -6.75 24.72 32.00
N GLU A 494 -8.02 24.44 31.72
CA GLU A 494 -9.16 24.81 32.56
C GLU A 494 -9.91 23.55 32.99
N GLY A 495 -9.74 23.18 34.27
CA GLY A 495 -10.24 21.91 34.80
C GLY A 495 -9.36 20.71 34.43
N GLU A 496 -9.87 19.49 34.65
CA GLU A 496 -9.08 18.28 34.41
C GLU A 496 -8.86 18.02 32.91
N SER A 497 -9.91 18.15 32.09
CA SER A 497 -9.92 17.64 30.70
C SER A 497 -10.26 18.66 29.61
N THR A 498 -10.25 19.96 29.94
CA THR A 498 -10.55 21.03 28.97
C THR A 498 -9.40 22.03 28.91
N HIS A 499 -9.08 22.46 27.70
CA HIS A 499 -8.09 23.48 27.40
C HIS A 499 -8.79 24.66 26.76
N LYS A 500 -8.59 25.84 27.32
CA LYS A 500 -8.94 27.12 26.71
C LYS A 500 -7.81 27.53 25.78
N VAL A 501 -8.10 27.60 24.49
CA VAL A 501 -7.17 27.99 23.44
C VAL A 501 -7.52 29.41 22.99
N GLN A 502 -6.58 30.33 23.15
CA GLN A 502 -6.71 31.72 22.74
C GLN A 502 -5.84 31.96 21.50
N PHE A 503 -6.42 32.56 20.47
CA PHE A 503 -5.71 32.86 19.23
C PHE A 503 -6.20 34.17 18.64
N GLU A 504 -5.31 34.88 17.95
CA GLU A 504 -5.66 36.00 17.11
C GLU A 504 -5.96 35.51 15.69
N LEU A 505 -7.04 36.02 15.09
CA LEU A 505 -7.41 35.77 13.70
C LEU A 505 -7.60 37.11 13.00
N ASN A 506 -6.70 37.46 12.08
CA ASN A 506 -6.71 38.74 11.35
C ASN A 506 -6.86 39.97 12.29
N GLY A 507 -6.06 40.05 13.36
CA GLY A 507 -6.14 41.15 14.32
C GLY A 507 -7.20 41.00 15.41
N GLN A 508 -8.03 39.94 15.37
CA GLN A 508 -9.12 39.75 16.34
C GLN A 508 -8.87 38.55 17.24
N SER A 509 -8.78 38.79 18.56
CA SER A 509 -8.70 37.71 19.54
C SER A 509 -9.97 36.86 19.54
N ARG A 510 -9.76 35.55 19.61
CA ARG A 510 -10.77 34.48 19.63
C ARG A 510 -10.39 33.49 20.71
N THR A 511 -11.41 32.82 21.24
CA THR A 511 -11.23 31.79 22.26
C THR A 511 -12.07 30.58 21.88
N VAL A 512 -11.46 29.41 21.92
CA VAL A 512 -12.14 28.13 21.74
C VAL A 512 -11.78 27.19 22.88
N TYR A 513 -12.70 26.31 23.22
CA TYR A 513 -12.53 25.31 24.25
C TYR A 513 -12.34 23.95 23.58
N VAL A 514 -11.20 23.32 23.83
CA VAL A 514 -10.84 22.02 23.25
C VAL A 514 -10.71 21.02 24.39
N ARG A 515 -11.35 19.87 24.25
CA ARG A 515 -11.19 18.78 25.23
C ARG A 515 -9.87 18.05 24.98
N SER A 516 -9.19 17.63 26.03
CA SER A 516 -7.99 16.79 25.93
C SER A 516 -8.33 15.50 25.19
N ALA A 517 -7.66 15.25 24.06
CA ALA A 517 -7.74 13.97 23.38
C ALA A 517 -6.99 12.92 24.22
N GLY A 518 -7.75 12.06 24.91
CA GLY A 518 -7.20 11.02 25.80
C GLY A 518 -7.95 10.81 27.12
N GLU A 519 -8.89 11.69 27.48
CA GLU A 519 -9.60 11.60 28.76
C GLU A 519 -11.12 11.34 28.63
N SER A 520 -11.61 11.01 27.43
CA SER A 520 -12.96 10.43 27.26
C SER A 520 -13.03 8.93 27.57
N SER A 521 -11.92 8.34 28.02
CA SER A 521 -11.91 7.21 28.92
C SER A 521 -10.68 7.39 29.81
N ALA A 522 -10.84 7.98 30.99
CA ALA A 522 -9.95 7.61 32.07
C ALA A 522 -9.85 6.09 32.02
N ALA A 523 -8.64 5.57 31.84
CA ALA A 523 -8.36 4.16 32.01
C ALA A 523 -8.77 3.82 33.45
N THR A 524 -10.05 3.50 33.66
CA THR A 524 -10.44 2.60 34.71
C THR A 524 -9.60 1.38 34.43
N SER A 525 -8.61 1.14 35.31
CA SER A 525 -7.87 -0.11 35.40
C SER A 525 -8.87 -1.24 35.17
N ARG A 526 -8.92 -1.80 33.95
CA ARG A 526 -9.88 -2.84 33.62
C ARG A 526 -9.48 -4.06 34.43
N THR A 527 -10.46 -4.72 35.02
CA THR A 527 -10.23 -5.95 35.78
C THR A 527 -9.53 -6.95 34.87
N GLN A 528 -8.39 -7.50 35.30
CA GLN A 528 -7.72 -8.55 34.54
C GLN A 528 -8.39 -9.89 34.78
N ALA A 529 -8.38 -10.75 33.76
CA ALA A 529 -8.84 -12.12 33.89
C ALA A 529 -7.94 -12.89 34.85
N GLU A 530 -8.54 -13.50 35.87
CA GLU A 530 -7.84 -14.45 36.76
C GLU A 530 -7.26 -15.63 35.98
N VAL A 531 -5.96 -15.86 36.15
CA VAL A 531 -5.22 -16.93 35.46
C VAL A 531 -5.74 -18.29 35.90
N GLY A 532 -6.22 -19.09 34.93
CA GLY A 532 -6.73 -20.43 35.18
C GLY A 532 -8.21 -20.50 35.55
N ASN A 533 -8.92 -19.37 35.61
CA ASN A 533 -10.36 -19.36 35.84
C ASN A 533 -11.12 -19.61 34.53
N PRO A 534 -11.78 -20.77 34.35
CA PRO A 534 -12.45 -21.12 33.08
C PRO A 534 -13.68 -20.26 32.80
N ARG A 535 -14.14 -19.45 33.77
CA ARG A 535 -15.26 -18.52 33.59
C ARG A 535 -14.84 -17.20 32.95
N HIS A 536 -13.54 -16.91 32.92
CA HIS A 536 -13.03 -15.64 32.44
C HIS A 536 -12.55 -15.74 31.00
N VAL A 537 -13.15 -14.92 30.14
CA VAL A 537 -12.66 -14.73 28.76
C VAL A 537 -11.84 -13.45 28.73
N ALA A 538 -10.54 -13.59 28.46
CA ALA A 538 -9.59 -12.50 28.45
C ALA A 538 -9.32 -11.99 27.03
N ALA A 539 -8.87 -10.74 26.91
CA ALA A 539 -8.32 -10.21 25.67
C ALA A 539 -6.98 -10.89 25.34
N PRO A 540 -6.82 -11.52 24.16
CA PRO A 540 -5.56 -12.16 23.79
C PRO A 540 -4.49 -11.15 23.37
N MET A 541 -4.90 -9.95 22.95
CA MET A 541 -4.03 -8.90 22.43
C MET A 541 -4.63 -7.51 22.69
N PRO A 542 -3.81 -6.44 22.73
CA PRO A 542 -4.32 -5.09 22.77
C PRO A 542 -5.07 -4.73 21.47
N GLY A 543 -6.15 -3.96 21.57
CA GLY A 543 -6.94 -3.54 20.42
C GLY A 543 -8.17 -2.72 20.80
N ALA A 544 -9.01 -2.41 19.81
CA ALA A 544 -10.32 -1.79 20.01
C ALA A 544 -11.43 -2.82 19.78
N ILE A 545 -12.47 -2.85 20.61
CA ILE A 545 -13.62 -3.73 20.38
C ILE A 545 -14.37 -3.24 19.15
N ALA A 546 -14.42 -4.04 18.08
CA ALA A 546 -15.14 -3.70 16.85
C ALA A 546 -16.64 -3.97 16.99
N THR A 547 -16.99 -5.16 17.50
CA THR A 547 -18.39 -5.60 17.66
C THR A 547 -18.53 -6.49 18.88
N VAL A 548 -19.67 -6.41 19.57
CA VAL A 548 -20.07 -7.33 20.64
C VAL A 548 -21.29 -8.11 20.13
N ALA A 549 -21.16 -9.43 20.01
CA ALA A 549 -22.16 -10.31 19.40
C ALA A 549 -23.09 -10.99 20.42
N VAL A 550 -22.82 -10.82 21.73
CA VAL A 550 -23.56 -11.46 22.82
C VAL A 550 -24.03 -10.46 23.87
N ARG A 551 -24.99 -10.90 24.70
CA ARG A 551 -25.52 -10.15 25.85
C ARG A 551 -25.59 -11.02 27.09
N ALA A 552 -25.57 -10.40 28.27
CA ALA A 552 -25.80 -11.09 29.54
C ALA A 552 -27.11 -11.91 29.51
N GLY A 553 -27.06 -13.12 30.07
CA GLY A 553 -28.13 -14.11 30.08
C GLY A 553 -28.24 -14.98 28.82
N GLN A 554 -27.44 -14.76 27.78
CA GLN A 554 -27.47 -15.54 26.54
C GLN A 554 -26.74 -16.89 26.68
N ARG A 555 -27.36 -18.00 26.24
CA ARG A 555 -26.65 -19.28 26.04
C ARG A 555 -25.80 -19.23 24.77
N VAL A 556 -24.56 -19.69 24.88
CA VAL A 556 -23.61 -19.83 23.79
C VAL A 556 -23.03 -21.25 23.78
N SER A 557 -22.74 -21.77 22.60
CA SER A 557 -22.02 -23.04 22.43
C SER A 557 -20.53 -22.79 22.24
N ALA A 558 -19.68 -23.78 22.55
CA ALA A 558 -18.25 -23.74 22.27
C ALA A 558 -18.00 -23.34 20.80
N GLY A 559 -17.09 -22.38 20.58
CA GLY A 559 -16.78 -21.81 19.27
C GLY A 559 -17.71 -20.69 18.80
N SER A 560 -18.80 -20.37 19.53
CA SER A 560 -19.66 -19.23 19.20
C SER A 560 -18.91 -17.91 19.36
N THR A 561 -19.01 -17.01 18.39
CA THR A 561 -18.39 -15.68 18.48
C THR A 561 -19.03 -14.85 19.59
N LEU A 562 -18.22 -14.36 20.51
CA LEU A 562 -18.62 -13.47 21.59
C LEU A 562 -18.49 -12.01 21.18
N LEU A 563 -17.33 -11.63 20.63
CA LEU A 563 -17.00 -10.28 20.22
C LEU A 563 -15.83 -10.29 19.23
N THR A 564 -15.54 -9.14 18.63
CA THR A 564 -14.43 -8.96 17.68
C THR A 564 -13.55 -7.81 18.16
N ILE A 565 -12.23 -8.01 18.12
CA ILE A 565 -11.23 -6.99 18.44
C ILE A 565 -10.57 -6.54 17.14
N GLU A 566 -10.63 -5.25 16.81
CA GLU A 566 -9.86 -4.62 15.76
C GLU A 566 -8.51 -4.14 16.33
N ALA A 567 -7.43 -4.70 15.84
CA ALA A 567 -6.07 -4.26 16.12
C ALA A 567 -5.30 -4.16 14.81
N MET A 568 -4.71 -2.99 14.53
CA MET A 568 -3.83 -2.79 13.38
C MET A 568 -4.43 -3.22 12.02
N LYS A 569 -5.73 -2.92 11.79
CA LYS A 569 -6.48 -3.27 10.57
C LYS A 569 -6.73 -4.78 10.40
N MET A 570 -6.61 -5.56 11.47
CA MET A 570 -7.02 -6.96 11.54
C MET A 570 -8.14 -7.09 12.58
N GLU A 571 -9.18 -7.84 12.22
CA GLU A 571 -10.27 -8.18 13.12
C GLU A 571 -10.04 -9.61 13.64
N THR A 572 -9.98 -9.76 14.96
CA THR A 572 -9.82 -11.05 15.63
C THR A 572 -11.11 -11.40 16.35
N HIS A 573 -11.73 -12.51 15.98
CA HIS A 573 -12.93 -13.00 16.65
C HIS A 573 -12.58 -13.72 17.96
N ILE A 574 -13.20 -13.30 19.06
CA ILE A 574 -13.11 -13.96 20.35
C ILE A 574 -14.29 -14.90 20.48
N SER A 575 -14.01 -16.19 20.65
CA SER A 575 -15.02 -17.25 20.67
C SER A 575 -15.19 -17.85 22.07
N ALA A 576 -16.37 -18.42 22.33
CA ALA A 576 -16.67 -19.10 23.58
C ALA A 576 -15.79 -20.35 23.73
N PRO A 577 -15.05 -20.53 24.84
CA PRO A 577 -14.20 -21.70 25.03
C PRO A 577 -14.99 -22.98 25.31
N GLN A 578 -16.24 -22.86 25.78
CA GLN A 578 -17.12 -23.96 26.16
C GLN A 578 -18.59 -23.54 26.05
N ASP A 579 -19.50 -24.50 26.14
CA ASP A 579 -20.93 -24.23 26.28
C ASP A 579 -21.19 -23.52 27.61
N ALA A 580 -21.82 -22.35 27.58
CA ALA A 580 -22.02 -21.52 28.77
C ALA A 580 -23.19 -20.55 28.64
N VAL A 581 -23.59 -19.96 29.76
CA VAL A 581 -24.44 -18.76 29.80
C VAL A 581 -23.55 -17.55 30.07
N ILE A 582 -23.70 -16.48 29.30
CA ILE A 582 -23.01 -15.22 29.54
C ILE A 582 -23.56 -14.60 30.83
N GLU A 583 -22.71 -14.43 31.84
CA GLU A 583 -23.08 -13.75 33.08
C GLU A 583 -23.01 -12.24 32.89
N GLU A 584 -21.87 -11.76 32.40
CA GLU A 584 -21.60 -10.33 32.24
C GLU A 584 -20.71 -10.08 31.02
N VAL A 585 -20.97 -8.98 30.32
CA VAL A 585 -20.12 -8.45 29.25
C VAL A 585 -19.55 -7.12 29.74
N LEU A 586 -18.23 -7.04 29.86
CA LEU A 586 -17.53 -5.92 30.51
C LEU A 586 -17.01 -4.87 29.53
N VAL A 587 -17.34 -5.02 28.24
CA VAL A 587 -16.81 -4.18 27.15
C VAL A 587 -17.90 -3.79 26.16
N ALA A 588 -17.75 -2.62 25.53
CA ALA A 588 -18.63 -2.11 24.49
C ALA A 588 -17.87 -1.84 23.17
N PRO A 589 -18.53 -1.80 22.00
CA PRO A 589 -17.91 -1.39 20.75
C PRO A 589 -17.24 0.00 20.86
N GLY A 590 -16.01 0.10 20.38
CA GLY A 590 -15.15 1.29 20.49
C GLY A 590 -14.19 1.28 21.68
N ASP A 591 -14.41 0.41 22.68
CA ASP A 591 -13.55 0.31 23.85
C ASP A 591 -12.13 -0.15 23.49
N ARG A 592 -11.12 0.44 24.14
CA ARG A 592 -9.74 -0.06 24.06
C ARG A 592 -9.46 -1.06 25.17
N VAL A 593 -8.86 -2.18 24.81
CA VAL A 593 -8.45 -3.26 25.71
C VAL A 593 -6.94 -3.52 25.58
N GLN A 594 -6.33 -3.93 26.68
CA GLN A 594 -4.98 -4.48 26.73
C GLN A 594 -5.03 -6.00 26.78
N ALA A 595 -3.89 -6.66 26.51
CA ALA A 595 -3.79 -8.09 26.71
C ALA A 595 -4.11 -8.45 28.18
N LYS A 596 -4.91 -9.51 28.37
CA LYS A 596 -5.39 -10.05 29.66
C LYS A 596 -6.52 -9.26 30.34
N ASP A 597 -6.98 -8.17 29.76
CA ASP A 597 -8.20 -7.51 30.24
C ASP A 597 -9.39 -8.49 30.18
N LEU A 598 -10.20 -8.53 31.23
CA LEU A 598 -11.39 -9.37 31.29
C LEU A 598 -12.46 -8.80 30.38
N LEU A 599 -12.96 -9.62 29.46
CA LEU A 599 -13.93 -9.21 28.45
C LEU A 599 -15.34 -9.68 28.78
N VAL A 600 -15.47 -10.95 29.17
CA VAL A 600 -16.75 -11.63 29.40
C VAL A 600 -16.59 -12.59 30.57
N VAL A 601 -17.61 -12.65 31.43
CA VAL A 601 -17.73 -13.63 32.52
C VAL A 601 -18.80 -14.65 32.13
N LEU A 602 -18.47 -15.93 32.28
CA LEU A 602 -19.37 -17.07 32.04
C LEU A 602 -19.92 -17.60 33.37
N GLN A 603 -21.17 -18.06 33.37
CA GLN A 603 -21.75 -18.78 34.51
C GLN A 603 -21.12 -20.17 34.67
N GLU A 604 -21.13 -20.67 35.90
CA GLU A 604 -20.79 -22.07 36.20
C GLU A 604 -21.76 -23.03 35.50
N ALA A 605 -21.22 -24.06 34.84
CA ALA A 605 -22.02 -25.17 34.35
C ALA A 605 -22.64 -25.88 35.56
N THR A 606 -23.97 -25.92 35.62
CA THR A 606 -24.70 -26.76 36.59
C THR A 606 -24.82 -28.18 36.08
#